data_AF-D7RBP8-F1
#
_entry.id   AF-D7RBP8-F1
#
_cell.length_a   1.000
_cell.length_b   1.000
_cell.length_c   1.000
_cell.angle_alpha   90.00
_cell.angle_beta   90.00
_cell.angle_gamma   90.00
#
_symmetry.space_group_name_H-M   'P 1'
#
loop_
_entity.id
_entity.type
_entity.pdbx_description
1 polymer ?
#
loop_
_entity_poly.entity_id
_entity_poly.type
_entity_poly.pdbx_seq_one_letter_code
_entity_poly.pdbx_strand_id
1 'polypeptide(L)' 'MTQRVHYRKHNHYNTKSNKVRPIRTPGGKLTIHVVKKKAGKPKCADCKTAIQGVKALRPADNRRA' A
#
# COMPACT_ATOMS: atom_id res chain seq x y z
N MET A 1 -19.04 20.80 -8.55
CA MET A 1 -18.09 19.87 -9.21
C MET A 1 -17.03 19.44 -8.22
N THR A 2 -16.68 18.15 -8.14
CA THR A 2 -15.60 17.62 -7.27
C THR A 2 -14.25 17.74 -7.97
N GLN A 3 -13.19 17.99 -7.20
CA GLN A 3 -11.82 18.03 -7.74
C GLN A 3 -11.41 16.65 -8.29
N ARG A 4 -11.08 16.59 -9.59
CA ARG A 4 -10.55 15.38 -10.24
C ARG A 4 -9.05 15.25 -9.98
N VAL A 5 -8.53 14.04 -10.10
CA VAL A 5 -7.13 13.70 -9.82
C VAL A 5 -6.51 12.86 -10.93
N HIS A 6 -5.18 12.92 -11.03
CA HIS A 6 -4.38 12.15 -12.00
C HIS A 6 -3.26 11.39 -11.28
N TYR A 7 -2.81 10.28 -11.86
CA TYR A 7 -1.64 9.55 -11.39
C TYR A 7 -0.39 10.44 -11.47
N ARG A 8 0.47 10.39 -10.44
CA ARG A 8 1.70 11.18 -10.34
C ARG A 8 2.97 10.40 -10.68
N LYS A 9 2.91 9.07 -10.56
CA LYS A 9 4.03 8.18 -10.93
C LYS A 9 3.95 7.86 -12.42
N HIS A 10 5.10 7.54 -13.00
CA HIS A 10 5.21 7.10 -14.41
C HIS A 10 4.30 5.93 -14.78
N ASN A 11 3.96 5.03 -13.85
CA ASN A 11 2.95 4.01 -14.10
C ASN A 11 1.54 4.64 -14.02
N HIS A 12 0.86 4.75 -15.17
CA HIS A 12 -0.48 5.32 -15.28
C HIS A 12 -1.59 4.24 -15.27
N TYR A 13 -1.21 2.96 -15.11
CA TYR A 13 -2.14 1.84 -15.11
C TYR A 13 -2.58 1.44 -13.69
N ASN A 14 -3.80 0.89 -13.59
CA ASN A 14 -4.41 0.43 -12.35
C ASN A 14 -3.89 -0.95 -11.88
N THR A 15 -2.57 -1.06 -11.72
CA THR A 15 -1.91 -2.29 -11.29
C THR A 15 -1.96 -2.49 -9.77
N LYS A 16 -1.74 -3.71 -9.28
CA LYS A 16 -1.72 -4.01 -7.83
C LYS A 16 -0.67 -3.21 -7.05
N SER A 17 0.45 -2.84 -7.68
CA SER A 17 1.51 -2.02 -7.09
C SER A 17 1.24 -0.51 -7.16
N ASN A 18 0.29 -0.08 -7.98
CA ASN A 18 -0.07 1.33 -8.20
C ASN A 18 -1.50 1.65 -7.74
N LYS A 19 -1.98 0.96 -6.70
CA LYS A 19 -3.25 1.33 -6.07
C LYS A 19 -3.09 2.67 -5.36
N VAL A 20 -4.12 3.49 -5.46
CA VAL A 20 -4.06 4.90 -5.07
C VAL A 20 -5.14 5.23 -4.06
N ARG A 21 -4.79 6.11 -3.12
CA ARG A 21 -5.73 6.69 -2.16
C ARG A 21 -5.80 8.20 -2.40
N PRO A 22 -6.99 8.77 -2.68
CA PRO A 22 -7.16 10.21 -2.73
C PRO A 22 -7.11 10.77 -1.30
N ILE A 23 -6.32 11.83 -1.11
CA ILE A 23 -6.09 12.49 0.18
C ILE A 23 -6.27 13.99 -0.01
N ARG A 24 -6.96 14.63 0.94
CA ARG A 24 -7.05 16.08 1.02
C ARG A 24 -5.78 16.61 1.66
N THR A 25 -5.05 17.44 0.94
CA THR A 25 -3.84 18.09 1.48
C THR A 25 -4.23 19.25 2.39
N PRO A 26 -3.34 19.70 3.29
CA PRO A 26 -3.58 20.88 4.11
C PRO A 26 -3.94 22.14 3.29
N GLY A 27 -3.37 22.27 2.08
CA GLY A 27 -3.71 23.36 1.15
C GLY A 27 -5.04 23.19 0.40
N GLY A 28 -5.93 22.30 0.86
CA GLY A 28 -7.28 22.10 0.32
C GLY A 28 -7.35 21.34 -1.01
N LYS A 29 -6.22 20.92 -1.59
CA LYS A 29 -6.19 20.19 -2.88
C LYS A 29 -6.38 18.69 -2.67
N LEU A 30 -7.24 18.06 -3.45
CA LEU A 30 -7.34 16.60 -3.54
C LEU A 30 -6.14 16.08 -4.37
N THR A 31 -5.32 15.24 -3.75
CA THR A 31 -4.16 14.62 -4.42
C THR A 31 -4.15 13.12 -4.20
N ILE A 32 -3.37 12.40 -5.02
CA ILE A 32 -3.24 10.95 -4.93
C ILE A 32 -1.94 10.57 -4.23
N HIS A 33 -2.03 9.64 -3.27
CA HIS A 33 -0.90 8.90 -2.72
C HIS A 33 -0.97 7.43 -3.12
N VAL A 34 0.17 6.86 -3.51
CA VAL A 34 0.27 5.43 -3.86
C VAL A 34 0.36 4.60 -2.59
N VAL A 35 -0.52 3.61 -2.48
CA VAL A 35 -0.58 2.68 -1.36
C VAL A 35 0.36 1.51 -1.63
N LYS A 36 1.28 1.22 -0.69
CA LYS A 36 2.12 0.01 -0.76
C LYS A 36 1.24 -1.24 -0.70
N LYS A 37 1.61 -2.30 -1.43
CA LYS A 37 0.80 -3.53 -1.40
C LYS A 37 0.80 -4.14 0.00
N LYS A 38 -0.37 -4.62 0.43
CA LYS A 38 -0.56 -5.42 1.65
C LYS A 38 0.37 -6.64 1.63
N ALA A 39 1.09 -6.84 2.73
CA ALA A 39 1.94 -8.03 2.89
C ALA A 39 1.10 -9.24 3.31
N GLY A 40 1.59 -10.43 2.96
CA GLY A 40 1.06 -11.68 3.51
C GLY A 40 1.49 -11.81 4.97
N LYS A 41 0.62 -12.42 5.79
CA LYS A 41 1.01 -12.81 7.16
C LYS A 41 2.05 -13.93 7.08
N PRO A 42 3.08 -13.94 7.95
CA PRO A 42 3.99 -15.07 8.07
C PRO A 42 3.21 -16.29 8.54
N LYS A 43 3.55 -17.45 7.98
CA LYS A 43 2.82 -18.69 8.19
C LYS A 43 3.71 -19.74 8.82
N CYS A 44 3.11 -20.62 9.62
CA CYS A 44 3.75 -21.85 10.07
C CYS A 44 4.14 -22.71 8.86
N ALA A 45 5.32 -23.33 8.90
CA ALA A 45 5.83 -24.16 7.82
C ALA A 45 4.94 -25.38 7.55
N ASP A 46 4.45 -26.01 8.62
CA ASP A 46 3.67 -27.25 8.53
C ASP A 46 2.17 -26.96 8.34
N CYS A 47 1.58 -26.19 9.26
CA CYS A 47 0.13 -25.97 9.29
C CYS A 47 -0.36 -24.85 8.35
N LYS A 48 0.54 -24.03 7.79
CA LYS A 48 0.23 -22.86 6.93
C LYS A 48 -0.71 -21.81 7.58
N THR A 49 -0.94 -21.91 8.89
CA THR A 49 -1.69 -20.95 9.69
C THR A 49 -0.85 -19.71 9.96
N ALA A 50 -1.49 -18.55 10.13
CA ALA A 50 -0.78 -17.30 10.38
C ALA A 50 -0.20 -17.28 11.79
N ILE A 51 1.10 -17.00 11.91
CA ILE A 51 1.79 -16.88 13.20
C ILE A 51 1.36 -15.58 13.86
N GLN A 52 0.87 -15.67 15.10
CA GLN A 52 0.50 -14.51 15.91
C GLN A 52 1.75 -13.84 16.47
N GLY A 53 1.69 -12.54 16.80
CA GLY A 53 2.83 -11.79 17.33
C GLY A 53 3.85 -11.30 16.30
N VAL A 54 3.85 -11.81 15.06
CA VAL A 54 4.74 -11.35 13.99
C VAL A 54 4.02 -10.37 13.05
N LYS A 55 4.58 -9.16 12.90
CA LYS A 55 4.03 -8.14 11.99
C LYS A 55 4.14 -8.61 10.52
N ALA A 56 3.03 -8.52 9.80
CA ALA A 56 2.99 -8.81 8.36
C ALA A 56 3.56 -7.64 7.57
N LEU A 57 4.86 -7.66 7.28
CA LEU A 57 5.57 -6.60 6.54
C LEU A 57 6.04 -7.10 5.17
N ARG A 58 6.32 -6.15 4.26
CA ARG A 58 6.96 -6.46 2.97
C ARG A 58 8.43 -6.79 3.21
N PRO A 59 9.11 -7.60 2.37
CA PRO A 59 10.51 -7.96 2.57
C PRO A 59 11.45 -6.76 2.76
N ALA A 60 11.22 -5.67 2.01
CA ALA A 60 12.01 -4.44 2.12
C ALA A 60 11.76 -3.66 3.41
N ASP A 61 10.54 -3.70 3.96
CA ASP A 61 10.20 -3.04 5.21
C ASP A 61 10.60 -3.93 6.41
N ASN A 62 10.50 -5.25 6.28
CA ASN A 62 10.88 -6.24 7.30
C ASN A 62 12.39 -6.25 7.59
N ARG A 63 13.23 -5.89 6.62
CA ARG A 63 14.68 -5.73 6.83
C ARG A 63 15.03 -4.49 7.65
N ARG A 64 14.13 -3.51 7.74
CA ARG A 64 14.34 -2.21 8.39
C ARG A 64 13.71 -2.12 9.77
N ALA A 65 12.81 -3.06 10.08
CA ALA A 65 12.10 -3.15 11.35
C ALA A 65 12.95 -3.92 12.35
#